data_AF-A0A0D7BE38-F1
#
_entry.id   AF-A0A0D7BE38-F1
#
_cell.length_a   1.000
_cell.length_b   1.000
_cell.length_c   1.000
_cell.angle_alpha   90.00
_cell.angle_beta   90.00
_cell.angle_gamma   90.00
#
_symmetry.space_group_name_H-M   'P 1'
#
loop_
_entity.id
_entity.type
_entity.pdbx_description
1 polymer ?
#
loop_
_entity_poly.entity_id
_entity_poly.type
_entity_poly.pdbx_seq_one_letter_code
_entity_poly.pdbx_strand_id
1 'polypeptide(L)'
;MSGVPEIFTVCLFPASVPYADYKDALPSIGDFLDLQNDVLSFYKEEIAGEQCNLASYLNLNRGGASKLDVLEWMVERSIASYNRALQLLMKEDAKAALRAFGQGYIDFHLQSKRYKLAEIGLGTYSKDAF
;
A
#
# COMPACT_ATOMS: atom_id res chain seq x y z
N MET A 1 9.90 -4.14 9.62
CA MET A 1 9.28 -3.24 8.63
C MET A 1 9.57 -1.83 9.07
N SER A 2 10.30 -1.05 8.27
CA SER A 2 10.54 0.37 8.51
C SER A 2 9.59 1.18 7.63
N GLY A 3 8.31 1.17 7.98
CA GLY A 3 7.31 2.06 7.41
C GLY A 3 7.23 3.37 8.20
N VAL A 4 6.54 4.36 7.65
CA VAL A 4 6.03 5.51 8.42
C VAL A 4 4.54 5.72 8.09
N PRO A 5 3.69 4.67 8.12
CA PRO A 5 2.29 4.78 7.75
C PRO A 5 1.54 5.78 8.62
N GLU A 6 1.96 5.98 9.87
CA GLU A 6 1.31 6.86 10.84
C GLU A 6 1.24 8.31 10.34
N ILE A 7 2.32 8.82 9.70
CA ILE A 7 2.34 10.18 9.15
C ILE A 7 1.38 10.29 7.97
N PHE A 8 1.44 9.35 7.02
CA PHE A 8 0.55 9.35 5.86
C PHE A 8 -0.91 9.22 6.26
N THR A 9 -1.20 8.42 7.29
CA THR A 9 -2.58 8.17 7.73
C THR A 9 -3.19 9.41 8.41
N VAL A 10 -2.40 10.19 9.16
CA VAL A 10 -2.89 11.46 9.74
C VAL A 10 -3.08 12.53 8.67
N CYS A 11 -2.18 12.61 7.69
CA CYS A 11 -2.27 13.59 6.60
C CYS A 11 -3.31 13.24 5.52
N LEU A 12 -3.88 12.03 5.55
CA LEU A 12 -4.89 11.57 4.59
C LEU A 12 -6.19 12.36 4.72
N PHE A 13 -6.61 12.65 5.95
CA PHE A 13 -7.89 13.29 6.21
C PHE A 13 -7.76 14.82 6.20
N PRO A 14 -8.62 15.54 5.48
CA PRO A 14 -8.70 16.99 5.58
C PRO A 14 -8.96 17.43 7.03
N ALA A 15 -8.46 18.62 7.41
CA ALA A 15 -8.69 19.16 8.76
C ALA A 15 -10.18 19.34 9.13
N SER A 16 -11.07 19.33 8.13
CA SER A 16 -12.52 19.36 8.32
C SER A 16 -13.11 18.03 8.81
N VAL A 17 -12.37 16.91 8.73
CA VAL A 17 -12.81 15.60 9.20
C VAL A 17 -12.32 15.38 10.64
N PRO A 18 -13.21 15.29 11.64
CA PRO A 18 -12.84 15.05 13.04
C PRO A 18 -12.08 13.74 13.25
N TYR A 19 -11.08 13.75 14.14
CA TYR A 19 -10.33 12.54 14.53
C TYR A 19 -11.23 11.37 14.97
N ALA A 20 -12.31 11.68 15.69
CA ALA A 20 -13.27 10.69 16.15
C ALA A 20 -13.92 9.90 15.00
N ASP A 21 -13.99 10.48 13.80
CA ASP A 21 -14.63 9.87 12.63
C ASP A 21 -13.73 8.87 11.88
N TYR A 22 -12.42 8.84 12.17
CA TYR A 22 -11.47 7.97 11.46
C TYR A 22 -10.46 7.22 12.34
N LYS A 23 -10.33 7.55 13.63
CA LYS A 23 -9.33 6.95 14.53
C LYS A 23 -9.34 5.40 14.53
N ASP A 24 -10.52 4.79 14.44
CA ASP A 24 -10.67 3.34 14.54
C ASP A 24 -10.25 2.65 13.23
N ALA A 25 -10.24 3.39 12.10
CA ALA A 25 -9.77 2.90 10.82
C ALA A 25 -8.23 2.98 10.67
N LEU A 26 -7.54 3.78 11.50
CA LEU A 26 -6.09 4.03 11.37
C LEU A 26 -5.24 2.76 11.26
N PRO A 27 -5.42 1.71 12.11
CA PRO A 27 -4.62 0.51 12.01
C PRO A 27 -4.82 -0.22 10.66
N SER A 28 -6.07 -0.28 10.17
CA SER A 28 -6.36 -0.91 8.89
C SER A 28 -5.86 -0.09 7.69
N ILE A 29 -5.82 1.23 7.80
CA ILE A 29 -5.20 2.08 6.77
C ILE A 29 -3.68 1.88 6.79
N GLY A 30 -3.05 1.79 7.97
CA GLY A 30 -1.62 1.50 8.08
C GLY A 30 -1.24 0.17 7.45
N ASP A 31 -1.98 -0.90 7.77
CA ASP A 31 -1.79 -2.21 7.15
C ASP A 31 -1.94 -2.15 5.62
N PHE A 32 -2.95 -1.41 5.12
CA PHE A 32 -3.12 -1.20 3.68
C PHE A 32 -1.91 -0.48 3.07
N LEU A 33 -1.43 0.61 3.67
CA LEU A 33 -0.30 1.39 3.15
C LEU A 33 0.98 0.55 3.05
N ASP A 34 1.33 -0.15 4.13
CA ASP A 34 2.55 -0.94 4.18
C ASP A 34 2.49 -2.11 3.20
N LEU A 35 1.40 -2.88 3.20
CA LEU A 35 1.25 -4.03 2.30
C LEU A 35 1.15 -3.59 0.84
N GLN A 36 0.43 -2.51 0.55
CA GLN A 36 0.33 -2.00 -0.81
C GLN A 36 1.69 -1.51 -1.32
N ASN A 37 2.52 -0.91 -0.46
CA ASN A 37 3.88 -0.55 -0.81
C ASN A 37 4.71 -1.79 -1.14
N ASP A 38 4.71 -2.81 -0.28
CA ASP A 38 5.45 -4.07 -0.49
C ASP A 38 5.00 -4.78 -1.78
N VAL A 39 3.69 -4.75 -2.10
CA VAL A 39 3.14 -5.32 -3.35
C VAL A 39 3.67 -4.56 -4.56
N LEU A 40 3.58 -3.23 -4.56
CA LEU A 40 3.97 -2.40 -5.70
C LEU A 40 5.50 -2.24 -5.83
N SER A 41 6.24 -2.47 -4.75
CA SER A 41 7.70 -2.48 -4.73
C SER A 41 8.31 -3.84 -5.06
N PHE A 42 7.53 -4.93 -4.97
CA PHE A 42 8.01 -6.30 -5.16
C PHE A 42 8.90 -6.46 -6.41
N TYR A 43 8.46 -5.94 -7.56
CA TYR A 43 9.21 -6.07 -8.80
C TYR A 43 10.59 -5.41 -8.74
N LYS A 44 10.66 -4.13 -8.33
CA LYS A 44 11.94 -3.40 -8.26
C LYS A 44 12.92 -4.04 -7.28
N GLU A 45 12.40 -4.65 -6.22
CA GLU A 45 13.19 -5.28 -5.17
C GLU A 45 13.74 -6.63 -5.62
N GLU A 46 12.92 -7.42 -6.29
CA GLU A 46 13.33 -8.74 -6.76
C GLU A 46 14.43 -8.63 -7.82
N ILE A 47 14.30 -7.71 -8.78
CA ILE A 47 15.35 -7.50 -9.80
C ILE A 47 16.61 -6.87 -9.21
N ALA A 48 16.51 -6.16 -8.08
CA ALA A 48 17.66 -5.61 -7.36
C ALA A 48 18.29 -6.64 -6.40
N GLY A 49 17.70 -7.83 -6.25
CA GLY A 49 18.17 -8.86 -5.33
C GLY A 49 18.00 -8.51 -3.85
N GLU A 50 17.14 -7.55 -3.51
CA GLU A 50 16.88 -7.13 -2.13
C GLU A 50 16.29 -8.31 -1.32
N GLN A 51 16.86 -8.60 -0.16
CA GLN A 51 16.40 -9.69 0.74
C GLN A 51 15.80 -9.17 2.06
N CYS A 52 15.90 -7.87 2.32
CA CYS A 52 15.41 -7.23 3.54
C CYS A 52 14.02 -6.62 3.33
N ASN A 53 13.08 -7.41 2.81
CA ASN A 53 11.69 -7.02 2.58
C ASN A 53 10.71 -8.06 3.14
N LEU A 54 9.43 -7.70 3.19
CA LEU A 54 8.40 -8.57 3.75
C LEU A 54 8.29 -9.87 2.96
N ALA A 55 8.37 -9.82 1.64
CA ALA A 55 8.26 -10.98 0.76
C ALA A 55 9.33 -12.04 1.06
N SER A 56 10.59 -11.62 1.16
CA SER A 56 11.73 -12.50 1.45
C SER A 56 11.66 -13.04 2.87
N TYR A 57 11.27 -12.21 3.84
CA TYR A 57 11.08 -12.65 5.22
C TYR A 57 9.99 -13.72 5.33
N LEU A 58 8.83 -13.51 4.70
CA LEU A 58 7.72 -14.46 4.76
C LEU A 58 8.00 -15.74 3.99
N ASN A 59 8.71 -15.68 2.85
CA ASN A 59 9.14 -16.87 2.11
C ASN A 59 9.99 -17.79 3.01
N LEU A 60 11.02 -17.24 3.68
CA LEU A 60 11.90 -18.00 4.57
C LEU A 60 11.15 -18.67 5.73
N ASN A 61 10.04 -18.08 6.18
CA ASN A 61 9.30 -18.54 7.37
C ASN A 61 8.04 -19.36 7.04
N ARG A 62 7.58 -19.40 5.79
CA ARG A 62 6.35 -20.11 5.37
C ARG A 62 6.60 -21.46 4.72
N GLY A 63 7.53 -22.25 5.27
CA GLY A 63 7.58 -23.71 5.11
C GLY A 63 7.42 -24.26 3.68
N GLY A 64 7.95 -23.58 2.67
CA GLY A 64 7.86 -23.98 1.26
C GLY A 64 7.03 -23.07 0.35
N ALA A 65 6.40 -22.00 0.87
CA ALA A 65 5.74 -20.99 0.04
C ALA A 65 6.76 -20.25 -0.84
N SER A 66 6.45 -20.13 -2.13
CA SER A 66 7.22 -19.29 -3.05
C SER A 66 7.01 -17.81 -2.75
N LYS A 67 7.90 -16.93 -3.27
CA LYS A 67 7.69 -15.48 -3.19
C LYS A 67 6.39 -15.03 -3.90
N LEU A 68 5.92 -15.78 -4.89
CA LEU A 68 4.64 -15.50 -5.57
C LEU A 68 3.45 -15.82 -4.66
N ASP A 69 3.48 -16.93 -3.92
CA ASP A 69 2.44 -17.26 -2.94
C ASP A 69 2.36 -16.20 -1.83
N VAL A 70 3.52 -15.68 -1.43
CA VAL A 70 3.61 -14.57 -0.47
C VAL A 70 3.06 -13.28 -1.07
N LEU A 71 3.35 -12.98 -2.34
CA LEU A 71 2.81 -11.81 -3.04
C LEU A 71 1.29 -11.85 -3.14
N GLU A 72 0.72 -13.00 -3.52
CA GLU A 72 -0.73 -13.21 -3.57
C GLU A 72 -1.36 -12.96 -2.20
N TRP A 73 -0.77 -13.52 -1.13
CA TRP A 73 -1.23 -13.27 0.23
C TRP A 73 -1.16 -11.78 0.64
N MET A 74 -0.11 -11.07 0.24
CA MET A 74 0.03 -9.63 0.51
C MET A 74 -1.05 -8.81 -0.21
N VAL A 75 -1.37 -9.16 -1.47
CA VAL A 75 -2.45 -8.53 -2.25
C VAL A 75 -3.80 -8.74 -1.56
N GLU A 76 -4.14 -9.98 -1.20
CA GLU A 76 -5.40 -10.30 -0.51
C GLU A 76 -5.52 -9.54 0.81
N ARG A 77 -4.43 -9.49 1.58
CA ARG A 77 -4.43 -8.79 2.88
C ARG A 77 -4.52 -7.28 2.71
N SER A 78 -3.84 -6.69 1.73
CA SER A 78 -3.95 -5.27 1.40
C SER A 78 -5.40 -4.88 1.09
N ILE A 79 -6.07 -5.66 0.23
CA ILE A 79 -7.48 -5.44 -0.14
C ILE A 79 -8.40 -5.59 1.08
N ALA A 80 -8.19 -6.61 1.91
CA ALA A 80 -8.96 -6.81 3.13
C ALA A 80 -8.81 -5.65 4.12
N SER A 81 -7.59 -5.14 4.31
CA SER A 81 -7.29 -4.00 5.17
C SER A 81 -7.93 -2.72 4.66
N TYR A 82 -7.85 -2.45 3.35
CA TYR A 82 -8.52 -1.30 2.73
C TYR A 82 -10.05 -1.35 2.89
N ASN A 83 -10.66 -2.51 2.62
CA ASN A 83 -12.10 -2.70 2.79
C ASN A 83 -12.54 -2.53 4.25
N ARG A 84 -11.75 -3.07 5.19
CA ARG A 84 -11.99 -2.90 6.62
C ARG A 84 -11.90 -1.43 7.03
N ALA A 85 -10.89 -0.71 6.54
CA ALA A 85 -10.78 0.73 6.79
C ALA A 85 -12.04 1.47 6.32
N LEU A 86 -12.50 1.22 5.09
CA LEU A 86 -13.75 1.81 4.57
C LEU A 86 -14.98 1.48 5.40
N GLN A 87 -15.06 0.27 5.99
CA GLN A 87 -16.16 -0.12 6.87
C GLN A 87 -16.13 0.60 8.23
N LEU A 88 -14.93 0.90 8.75
CA LEU A 88 -14.73 1.57 10.05
C LEU A 88 -14.92 3.09 9.97
N LEU A 89 -14.79 3.68 8.79
CA LEU A 89 -15.05 5.10 8.58
C LEU A 89 -16.54 5.40 8.69
N MET A 90 -16.91 6.30 9.61
CA MET A 90 -18.31 6.57 9.93
C MET A 90 -19.02 7.44 8.88
N LYS A 91 -18.31 8.40 8.29
CA LYS A 91 -18.86 9.42 7.39
C LYS A 91 -18.38 9.26 5.97
N GLU A 92 -19.21 9.68 5.02
CA GLU A 92 -18.90 9.58 3.60
C GLU A 92 -17.70 10.43 3.20
N ASP A 93 -17.54 11.64 3.77
CA ASP A 93 -16.39 12.50 3.47
C ASP A 93 -15.05 11.83 3.84
N ALA A 94 -15.02 11.07 4.94
CA ALA A 94 -13.83 10.32 5.33
C ALA A 94 -13.58 9.14 4.36
N LYS A 95 -14.62 8.43 3.95
CA LYS A 95 -14.51 7.36 2.93
C LYS A 95 -14.05 7.90 1.59
N ALA A 96 -14.57 9.05 1.17
CA ALA A 96 -14.18 9.74 -0.05
C ALA A 96 -12.70 10.15 0.00
N ALA A 97 -12.23 10.68 1.14
CA ALA A 97 -10.82 10.98 1.34
C ALA A 97 -9.93 9.74 1.21
N LEU A 98 -10.30 8.61 1.84
CA LEU A 98 -9.54 7.36 1.72
C LEU A 98 -9.54 6.82 0.28
N ARG A 99 -10.67 6.89 -0.45
CA ARG A 99 -10.72 6.47 -1.86
C ARG A 99 -9.86 7.34 -2.75
N ALA A 100 -9.93 8.66 -2.59
CA ALA A 100 -9.12 9.61 -3.36
C ALA A 100 -7.63 9.39 -3.08
N PHE A 101 -7.26 9.21 -1.81
CA PHE A 101 -5.90 8.87 -1.43
C PHE A 101 -5.45 7.54 -2.06
N GLY A 102 -6.26 6.48 -1.95
CA GLY A 102 -5.93 5.16 -2.48
C GLY A 102 -5.69 5.19 -3.99
N GLN A 103 -6.52 5.91 -4.74
CA GLN A 103 -6.33 6.12 -6.17
C GLN A 103 -5.01 6.85 -6.46
N GLY A 104 -4.76 8.00 -5.80
CA GLY A 104 -3.53 8.76 -5.98
C GLY A 104 -2.27 7.98 -5.58
N TYR A 105 -2.37 7.13 -4.56
CA TYR A 105 -1.28 6.27 -4.11
C TYR A 105 -0.92 5.23 -5.18
N ILE A 106 -1.92 4.58 -5.79
CA ILE A 106 -1.70 3.65 -6.90
C ILE A 106 -1.12 4.40 -8.10
N ASP A 107 -1.72 5.52 -8.49
CA ASP A 107 -1.27 6.32 -9.63
C ASP A 107 0.20 6.76 -9.48
N PHE A 108 0.60 7.18 -8.28
CA PHE A 108 1.99 7.52 -7.96
C PHE A 108 2.95 6.35 -8.24
N HIS A 109 2.63 5.13 -7.79
CA HIS A 109 3.48 3.96 -8.01
C HIS A 109 3.53 3.55 -9.48
N LEU A 110 2.39 3.57 -10.17
CA LEU A 110 2.31 3.21 -11.59
C LEU A 110 3.04 4.20 -12.49
N GLN A 111 3.20 5.45 -12.04
CA GLN A 111 3.84 6.51 -12.82
C GLN A 111 5.29 6.78 -12.45
N SER A 112 5.72 6.46 -11.22
CA SER A 112 7.09 6.69 -10.77
C SER A 112 8.07 5.70 -11.38
N LYS A 113 9.23 6.22 -11.80
CA LYS A 113 10.34 5.41 -12.33
C LYS A 113 10.95 4.52 -11.26
N ARG A 114 10.83 4.90 -9.99
CA ARG A 114 11.35 4.16 -8.84
C ARG A 114 10.90 2.70 -8.80
N TYR A 115 9.63 2.44 -9.13
CA TYR A 115 9.02 1.10 -9.00
C TYR A 115 9.14 0.25 -10.26
N LYS A 116 9.53 0.86 -11.40
CA LYS A 116 9.78 0.17 -12.67
C LYS A 116 8.60 -0.66 -13.22
N LEU A 117 7.38 -0.37 -12.77
CA LEU A 117 6.17 -1.12 -13.16
C LEU A 117 5.84 -1.01 -14.65
N ALA A 118 6.34 0.03 -15.33
CA ALA A 118 6.22 0.15 -16.79
C ALA A 118 7.03 -0.92 -17.55
N GLU A 119 8.12 -1.45 -16.98
CA GLU A 119 8.93 -2.52 -17.60
C GLU A 119 8.15 -3.84 -17.74
N ILE A 120 7.14 -4.04 -16.89
CA ILE A 120 6.24 -5.22 -16.89
C ILE A 120 4.83 -4.88 -17.41
N GLY A 121 4.65 -3.71 -18.02
CA GLY A 121 3.38 -3.33 -18.66
C GLY A 121 2.25 -2.93 -17.69
N LEU A 122 2.55 -2.67 -16.41
CA LEU A 122 1.55 -2.26 -15.41
C LEU A 122 1.49 -0.74 -15.19
N GLY A 123 2.41 0.04 -15.75
CA GLY A 123 2.50 1.49 -15.54
C GLY A 123 2.95 2.27 -16.78
N THR A 124 2.94 3.60 -16.68
CA THR A 124 3.48 4.50 -17.71
C THR A 124 4.32 5.58 -17.03
N TYR A 125 5.54 5.83 -17.50
CA TYR A 125 6.35 6.88 -16.89
C TYR A 125 5.76 8.24 -17.19
N SER A 126 5.38 8.98 -16.15
CA SER A 126 5.04 10.39 -16.31
C SER A 126 6.28 11.17 -16.74
N LYS A 127 6.11 12.19 -17.58
CA LYS A 127 7.19 13.09 -18.00
C LYS A 127 7.79 13.85 -16.81
N ASP A 128 7.00 14.01 -15.74
CA ASP A 128 7.36 14.70 -14.49
C ASP A 128 7.56 13.73 -13.31
N ALA A 129 7.61 12.42 -13.57
CA ALA A 129 7.83 11.42 -12.50
C ALA A 129 9.28 11.43 -12.01
N PHE A 130 9.44 11.67 -10.71
CA PHE A 130 10.67 11.41 -9.95
C PHE A 130 11.06 9.92 -9.99
#